data_AF-A0A2D7K5X0-F1
#
_entry.id   AF-A0A2D7K5X0-F1
#
_cell.length_a   1.000
_cell.length_b   1.000
_cell.length_c   1.000
_cell.angle_alpha   90.00
_cell.angle_beta   90.00
_cell.angle_gamma   90.00
#
_symmetry.space_group_name_H-M   'P 1'
#
loop_
_entity.id
_entity.type
_entity.pdbx_description
1 polymer ?
#
loop_
_entity_poly.entity_id
_entity_poly.type
_entity_poly.pdbx_seq_one_letter_code
_entity_poly.pdbx_strand_id
1 'polypeptide(L)'
;MVKSISQLIALIFHPVFIVLYSYLIYFNINSIYNQMLYLAAPKIYWPLFSFLGLMVVFFPLLTIYIMYKNKVVSSLAIPKREERIPVLILVIIYYSMAYYIFRYWNTTLLNLLEPFLSFLFGGLILLIALTLTTFKWKISLHSASISGLAGGMIAETLVA
;
A
#
# COMPACT_ATOMS: atom_id res chain seq x y z
N MET A 1 0.64 -28.63 -12.40
CA MET A 1 1.90 -27.86 -12.36
C MET A 1 1.69 -26.37 -12.67
N VAL A 2 1.13 -26.00 -13.83
CA VAL A 2 0.87 -24.59 -14.21
C VAL A 2 -0.01 -23.84 -13.21
N LYS A 3 -1.10 -24.48 -12.73
CA LYS A 3 -2.04 -23.88 -11.76
C LYS A 3 -1.38 -23.45 -10.44
N SER A 4 -0.39 -24.21 -9.96
CA SER A 4 0.33 -23.92 -8.72
C SER A 4 1.27 -22.71 -8.85
N ILE A 5 1.95 -22.59 -10.00
CA ILE A 5 2.85 -21.46 -10.28
C ILE A 5 2.05 -20.16 -10.41
N SER A 6 0.93 -20.17 -11.14
CA SER A 6 0.08 -18.99 -11.30
C SER A 6 -0.51 -18.50 -9.97
N GLN A 7 -0.88 -19.42 -9.07
CA GLN A 7 -1.38 -19.06 -7.73
C GLN A 7 -0.29 -18.46 -6.85
N LEU A 8 0.94 -18.96 -6.95
CA LEU A 8 2.08 -18.41 -6.22
C LEU A 8 2.39 -16.98 -6.68
N ILE A 9 2.44 -16.76 -8.00
CA ILE A 9 2.65 -15.42 -8.58
C ILE A 9 1.54 -14.46 -8.13
N ALA A 10 0.28 -14.90 -8.19
CA ALA A 10 -0.85 -14.08 -7.75
C ALA A 10 -0.79 -13.72 -6.25
N LEU A 11 -0.28 -14.63 -5.42
CA LEU A 11 -0.11 -14.38 -3.99
C LEU A 11 1.01 -13.37 -3.71
N ILE A 12 2.17 -13.52 -4.37
CA ILE A 12 3.32 -12.63 -4.19
C ILE A 12 2.99 -11.22 -4.69
N PHE A 13 2.44 -11.11 -5.91
CA PHE A 13 2.10 -9.82 -6.52
C PHE A 13 0.69 -9.34 -6.15
N HIS A 14 0.18 -9.78 -5.00
CA HIS A 14 -1.11 -9.31 -4.52
C HIS A 14 -1.05 -7.81 -4.21
N PRO A 15 -2.08 -7.00 -4.57
CA PRO A 15 -2.14 -5.56 -4.36
C PRO A 15 -1.77 -5.10 -2.95
N VAL A 16 -2.12 -5.91 -1.96
CA VAL A 16 -1.87 -5.62 -0.54
C VAL A 16 -0.38 -5.45 -0.22
N PHE A 17 0.51 -6.14 -0.94
CA PHE A 17 1.96 -6.09 -0.71
C PHE A 17 2.66 -4.97 -1.49
N ILE A 18 1.97 -4.33 -2.44
CA ILE A 18 2.57 -3.34 -3.34
C ILE A 18 3.16 -2.15 -2.58
N VAL A 19 2.52 -1.72 -1.50
CA VAL A 19 3.00 -0.61 -0.65
C VAL A 19 4.23 -1.01 0.17
N LEU A 20 4.39 -2.30 0.49
CA LEU A 20 5.63 -2.80 1.10
C LEU A 20 6.74 -2.90 0.08
N TYR A 21 6.43 -3.30 -1.15
CA TYR A 21 7.41 -3.28 -2.23
C TYR A 21 7.86 -1.87 -2.58
N SER A 22 6.96 -0.89 -2.61
CA SER A 22 7.35 0.51 -2.83
C SER A 22 8.28 1.01 -1.73
N TYR A 23 8.03 0.67 -0.46
CA TYR A 23 8.92 1.00 0.64
C TYR A 23 10.32 0.42 0.44
N LEU A 24 10.41 -0.88 0.15
CA LEU A 24 11.70 -1.54 -0.05
C LEU A 24 12.43 -0.96 -1.26
N ILE A 25 11.75 -0.69 -2.36
CA ILE A 25 12.36 -0.08 -3.55
C ILE A 25 12.85 1.33 -3.21
N TYR A 26 11.97 2.19 -2.68
CA TYR A 26 12.28 3.60 -2.41
C TYR A 26 13.50 3.76 -1.50
N PHE A 27 13.56 3.05 -0.37
CA PHE A 27 14.66 3.19 0.59
C PHE A 27 15.97 2.52 0.14
N ASN A 28 15.96 1.81 -1.00
CA ASN A 28 17.17 1.33 -1.66
C ASN A 28 17.63 2.26 -2.82
N ILE A 29 16.87 3.31 -3.15
CA ILE A 29 17.28 4.33 -4.12
C ILE A 29 18.35 5.23 -3.50
N ASN A 30 19.40 5.53 -4.27
CA ASN A 30 20.45 6.46 -3.88
C ASN A 30 19.95 7.92 -3.99
N SER A 31 19.21 8.35 -2.97
CA SER A 31 18.62 9.69 -2.84
C SER A 31 19.30 10.47 -1.72
N ILE A 32 19.38 11.80 -1.86
CA ILE A 32 19.89 12.67 -0.79
C ILE A 32 19.06 12.53 0.49
N TYR A 33 17.74 12.39 0.37
CA TYR A 33 16.83 12.19 1.50
C TYR A 33 17.13 10.88 2.24
N ASN A 34 17.34 9.80 1.49
CA ASN A 34 17.65 8.49 2.07
C ASN A 34 19.01 8.46 2.75
N GLN A 35 20.03 9.10 2.15
CA GLN A 35 21.36 9.23 2.75
C GLN A 35 21.30 10.04 4.06
N MET A 36 20.61 11.18 4.05
CA MET A 36 20.44 12.01 5.24
C MET A 36 19.66 11.28 6.33
N LEU A 37 18.62 10.52 5.97
CA LEU A 37 17.87 9.72 6.93
C LEU A 37 18.73 8.61 7.55
N TYR A 38 19.60 8.00 6.76
CA TYR A 38 20.52 6.97 7.24
C TYR A 38 21.51 7.55 8.26
N LEU A 39 22.03 8.75 8.01
CA LEU A 39 22.93 9.45 8.92
C LEU A 39 22.22 9.90 10.21
N ALA A 40 21.00 10.40 10.10
CA ALA A 40 20.23 10.90 11.24
C ALA A 40 19.67 9.77 12.12
N ALA A 41 19.17 8.69 11.53
CA ALA A 41 18.46 7.63 12.24
C ALA A 41 18.58 6.25 11.53
N PRO A 42 19.75 5.60 11.54
CA PRO A 42 20.02 4.40 10.74
C PRO A 42 19.14 3.18 11.07
N LYS A 43 18.55 3.14 12.27
CA LYS A 43 17.68 2.03 12.72
C LYS A 43 16.20 2.25 12.44
N ILE A 44 15.80 3.42 11.91
CA ILE A 44 14.38 3.79 11.76
C ILE A 44 13.64 3.00 10.68
N TYR A 45 14.37 2.44 9.71
CA TYR A 45 13.79 1.75 8.57
C TYR A 45 12.97 0.51 8.96
N TRP A 46 13.41 -0.24 9.97
CA TRP A 46 12.70 -1.45 10.43
C TRP A 46 11.40 -1.13 11.16
N PRO A 47 11.36 -0.19 12.13
CA PRO A 47 10.12 0.29 12.73
C PRO A 47 9.12 0.83 11.70
N LEU A 48 9.57 1.67 10.76
CA LEU A 48 8.71 2.22 9.71
C LEU A 48 8.12 1.11 8.82
N PHE A 49 8.95 0.16 8.37
CA PHE A 49 8.50 -0.97 7.57
C PHE A 49 7.51 -1.86 8.32
N SER A 50 7.81 -2.17 9.59
CA SER A 50 6.96 -3.03 10.42
C SER A 50 5.59 -2.38 10.68
N PHE A 51 5.59 -1.09 10.99
CA PHE A 51 4.36 -0.33 11.17
C PHE A 51 3.54 -0.25 9.87
N LEU A 52 4.20 0.01 8.74
CA LEU A 52 3.55 0.02 7.44
C LEU A 52 2.91 -1.34 7.14
N GLY A 53 3.63 -2.45 7.35
CA GLY A 53 3.12 -3.82 7.18
C GLY A 53 1.94 -4.14 8.08
N LEU A 54 1.96 -3.68 9.32
CA LEU A 54 0.81 -3.82 10.22
C LEU A 54 -0.43 -3.11 9.64
N MET A 55 -0.26 -1.87 9.19
CA MET A 55 -1.39 -1.04 8.73
C MET A 55 -1.92 -1.42 7.36
N VAL A 56 -1.07 -1.76 6.39
CA VAL A 56 -1.49 -1.97 5.00
C VAL A 56 -1.71 -3.45 4.65
N VAL A 57 -1.19 -4.37 5.47
CA VAL A 57 -1.33 -5.82 5.25
C VAL A 57 -2.09 -6.47 6.38
N PHE A 58 -1.55 -6.44 7.60
CA PHE A 58 -2.09 -7.23 8.71
C PHE A 58 -3.54 -6.84 9.06
N PHE A 59 -3.79 -5.55 9.35
CA PHE A 59 -5.13 -5.10 9.72
C PHE A 59 -6.17 -5.26 8.60
N PRO A 60 -5.89 -4.90 7.33
CA PRO A 60 -6.82 -5.18 6.23
C PRO A 60 -7.16 -6.66 6.06
N LEU A 61 -6.16 -7.55 6.10
CA LEU A 61 -6.39 -8.98 5.93
C LEU A 61 -7.16 -9.58 7.12
N LEU A 62 -6.82 -9.18 8.35
CA LEU A 62 -7.54 -9.57 9.55
C LEU A 62 -9.01 -9.16 9.45
N THR A 63 -9.28 -7.94 9.01
CA THR A 63 -10.65 -7.45 8.91
C THR A 63 -11.41 -8.09 7.76
N ILE A 64 -10.79 -8.36 6.60
CA ILE A 64 -11.40 -9.15 5.53
C ILE A 64 -11.79 -10.55 6.04
N TYR A 65 -10.93 -11.18 6.85
CA TYR A 65 -11.24 -12.47 7.46
C TYR A 65 -12.43 -12.37 8.43
N ILE A 66 -12.51 -11.33 9.26
CA ILE A 66 -13.67 -11.07 10.13
C ILE A 66 -14.94 -10.85 9.31
N MET A 67 -14.88 -10.04 8.25
CA MET A 67 -15.99 -9.80 7.31
C MET A 67 -16.49 -11.10 6.67
N TYR A 68 -15.58 -12.01 6.32
CA TYR A 68 -15.92 -13.32 5.78
C TYR A 68 -16.63 -14.19 6.82
N LYS A 69 -16.13 -14.24 8.06
CA LYS A 69 -16.77 -14.98 9.16
C LYS A 69 -18.18 -14.45 9.49
N ASN A 70 -18.38 -13.15 9.34
CA ASN A 70 -19.66 -12.48 9.55
C ASN A 70 -20.57 -12.46 8.31
N LYS A 71 -20.18 -13.13 7.21
CA LYS A 71 -20.94 -13.20 5.95
C LYS A 71 -21.18 -11.85 5.26
N VAL A 72 -20.37 -10.83 5.59
CA VAL A 72 -20.35 -9.55 4.86
C VAL A 72 -19.73 -9.74 3.47
N VAL A 73 -18.72 -10.61 3.37
CA VAL A 73 -18.17 -11.08 2.09
C VAL A 73 -18.40 -12.57 1.95
N SER A 74 -18.76 -13.02 0.76
CA SER A 74 -19.12 -14.42 0.49
C SER A 74 -17.89 -15.33 0.34
N SER A 75 -16.73 -14.76 0.02
CA SER A 75 -15.48 -15.48 -0.17
C SER A 75 -14.29 -14.55 0.09
N LEU A 76 -13.17 -15.10 0.57
CA LEU A 76 -11.90 -14.36 0.71
C LEU A 76 -11.35 -13.84 -0.63
N ALA A 77 -11.75 -14.44 -1.76
CA ALA A 77 -11.39 -13.95 -3.09
C ALA A 77 -12.22 -12.73 -3.53
N ILE A 78 -13.29 -12.39 -2.80
CA ILE A 78 -14.20 -11.25 -3.02
C ILE A 78 -14.53 -11.05 -4.53
N PRO A 79 -15.14 -12.06 -5.18
CA PRO A 79 -15.36 -12.03 -6.62
C PRO A 79 -16.47 -11.05 -7.03
N LYS A 80 -17.40 -10.77 -6.12
CA LYS A 80 -18.53 -9.86 -6.33
C LYS A 80 -18.11 -8.42 -6.14
N ARG A 81 -18.53 -7.56 -7.07
CA ARG A 81 -18.16 -6.14 -7.09
C ARG A 81 -18.72 -5.38 -5.89
N GLU A 82 -19.97 -5.65 -5.52
CA GLU A 82 -20.65 -5.02 -4.37
C GLU A 82 -19.94 -5.31 -3.04
N GLU A 83 -19.37 -6.51 -2.88
CA GLU A 83 -18.61 -6.91 -1.70
C GLU A 83 -17.21 -6.23 -1.62
N ARG A 84 -16.71 -5.67 -2.74
CA ARG A 84 -15.40 -4.99 -2.77
C ARG A 84 -15.44 -3.58 -2.20
N ILE A 85 -16.57 -2.88 -2.32
CA ILE A 85 -16.72 -1.49 -1.85
C ILE A 85 -16.45 -1.37 -0.34
N PRO A 86 -17.10 -2.14 0.54
CA PRO A 86 -16.82 -2.04 1.98
C PRO A 86 -15.37 -2.42 2.32
N VAL A 87 -14.78 -3.36 1.58
CA VAL A 87 -13.37 -3.73 1.74
C VAL A 87 -12.44 -2.58 1.35
N LEU A 88 -12.68 -1.93 0.20
CA LEU A 88 -11.87 -0.79 -0.26
C LEU A 88 -11.97 0.42 0.66
N ILE A 89 -13.16 0.73 1.17
CA ILE A 89 -13.36 1.80 2.17
C ILE A 89 -12.51 1.53 3.42
N LEU A 90 -12.49 0.27 3.87
CA LEU A 90 -11.72 -0.13 5.03
C LEU A 90 -10.20 -0.08 4.79
N VAL A 91 -9.74 -0.48 3.59
CA VAL A 91 -8.34 -0.27 3.19
C VAL A 91 -8.00 1.22 3.18
N ILE A 92 -8.88 2.09 2.67
CA ILE A 92 -8.67 3.56 2.70
C ILE A 92 -8.52 4.07 4.13
N ILE A 93 -9.32 3.59 5.08
CA ILE A 93 -9.22 4.01 6.49
C ILE A 93 -7.85 3.67 7.05
N TYR A 94 -7.41 2.40 6.96
CA TYR A 94 -6.11 2.00 7.50
C TYR A 94 -4.94 2.67 6.77
N TYR A 95 -5.05 2.81 5.45
CA TYR A 95 -4.06 3.51 4.66
C TYR A 95 -3.97 5.00 5.04
N SER A 96 -5.10 5.66 5.29
CA SER A 96 -5.14 7.06 5.75
C SER A 96 -4.53 7.20 7.14
N MET A 97 -4.78 6.26 8.04
CA MET A 97 -4.13 6.22 9.37
C MET A 97 -2.61 6.06 9.25
N ALA A 98 -2.16 5.15 8.37
CA ALA A 98 -0.74 4.97 8.09
C ALA A 98 -0.13 6.27 7.55
N TYR A 99 -0.74 6.88 6.54
CA TYR A 99 -0.31 8.15 5.96
C TYR A 99 -0.22 9.26 7.02
N TYR A 100 -1.25 9.41 7.87
CA TYR A 100 -1.27 10.41 8.93
C TYR A 100 -0.11 10.21 9.93
N ILE A 101 0.15 8.96 10.33
CA ILE A 101 1.24 8.66 11.28
C ILE A 101 2.62 8.87 10.62
N PHE A 102 2.80 8.47 9.37
CA PHE A 102 4.03 8.80 8.62
C PHE A 102 4.22 10.31 8.48
N ARG A 103 3.14 11.08 8.24
CA ARG A 103 3.20 12.54 8.17
C ARG A 103 3.61 13.14 9.51
N TYR A 104 3.09 12.61 10.62
CA TYR A 104 3.49 13.01 11.95
C TYR A 104 4.97 12.72 12.20
N TRP A 105 5.45 11.50 11.94
CA TRP A 105 6.87 11.15 12.09
C TRP A 105 7.79 11.96 11.19
N ASN A 106 7.34 12.34 10.00
CA ASN A 106 8.14 13.17 9.10
C ASN A 106 8.51 14.52 9.72
N THR A 107 7.62 15.12 10.52
CA THR A 107 7.93 16.37 11.23
C THR A 107 9.07 16.21 12.24
N THR A 108 9.17 15.04 12.87
CA THR A 108 10.28 14.70 13.79
C THR A 108 11.55 14.24 13.08
N LEU A 109 11.45 13.80 11.83
CA LEU A 109 12.55 13.29 11.01
C LEU A 109 13.05 14.34 10.00
N LEU A 110 13.02 15.61 10.38
CA LEU A 110 13.53 16.74 9.56
C LEU A 110 12.93 16.80 8.15
N ASN A 111 11.68 16.33 7.99
CA ASN A 111 10.98 16.20 6.72
C ASN A 111 11.66 15.27 5.68
N LEU A 112 12.51 14.33 6.13
CA LEU A 112 13.26 13.43 5.25
C LEU A 112 12.42 12.31 4.61
N LEU A 113 11.19 12.10 5.06
CA LEU A 113 10.23 11.16 4.47
C LEU A 113 9.32 11.80 3.42
N GLU A 114 9.48 13.10 3.11
CA GLU A 114 8.54 13.84 2.24
C GLU A 114 8.36 13.23 0.84
N PRO A 115 9.41 12.73 0.14
CA PRO A 115 9.19 12.08 -1.16
C PRO A 115 8.35 10.80 -1.00
N PHE A 116 8.72 9.90 -0.07
CA PHE A 116 7.91 8.70 0.21
C PHE A 116 6.47 9.03 0.65
N LEU A 117 6.25 10.13 1.37
CA LEU A 117 4.91 10.61 1.71
C LEU A 117 4.11 11.04 0.49
N SER A 118 4.76 11.62 -0.52
CA SER A 118 4.13 11.99 -1.80
C SER A 118 3.67 10.73 -2.54
N PHE A 119 4.49 9.68 -2.59
CA PHE A 119 4.08 8.36 -3.07
C PHE A 119 2.86 7.83 -2.29
N LEU A 120 2.91 7.87 -0.95
CA LEU A 120 1.80 7.38 -0.14
C LEU A 120 0.51 8.16 -0.43
N PHE A 121 0.59 9.48 -0.53
CA PHE A 121 -0.55 10.33 -0.86
C PHE A 121 -1.13 10.01 -2.25
N GLY A 122 -0.28 9.80 -3.25
CA GLY A 122 -0.70 9.34 -4.58
C GLY A 122 -1.44 8.00 -4.52
N GLY A 123 -0.96 7.06 -3.69
CA GLY A 123 -1.64 5.80 -3.43
C GLY A 123 -3.03 5.97 -2.79
N LEU A 124 -3.20 6.94 -1.89
CA LEU A 124 -4.50 7.27 -1.31
C LEU A 124 -5.48 7.80 -2.37
N ILE A 125 -5.03 8.72 -3.22
CA ILE A 125 -5.82 9.23 -4.35
C ILE A 125 -6.23 8.09 -5.28
N LEU A 126 -5.29 7.19 -5.59
CA LEU A 126 -5.56 6.01 -6.40
C LEU A 126 -6.63 5.13 -5.75
N LEU A 127 -6.53 4.81 -4.46
CA LEU A 127 -7.55 4.00 -3.76
C LEU A 127 -8.94 4.65 -3.80
N ILE A 128 -9.01 5.97 -3.62
CA ILE A 128 -10.27 6.73 -3.71
C ILE A 128 -10.83 6.61 -5.14
N ALA A 129 -10.01 6.84 -6.17
CA ALA A 129 -10.43 6.72 -7.57
C ALA A 129 -10.90 5.29 -7.92
N LEU A 130 -10.19 4.26 -7.45
CA LEU A 130 -10.57 2.86 -7.63
C LEU A 130 -11.89 2.54 -6.92
N THR A 131 -12.11 3.10 -5.73
CA THR A 131 -13.38 2.92 -4.99
C THR A 131 -14.54 3.58 -5.74
N LEU A 132 -14.36 4.84 -6.17
CA LEU A 132 -15.35 5.59 -6.93
C LEU A 132 -15.75 4.89 -8.24
N THR A 133 -14.76 4.38 -8.98
CA THR A 133 -15.00 3.62 -10.21
C THR A 133 -15.64 2.26 -9.95
N THR A 134 -15.32 1.61 -8.83
CA THR A 134 -15.89 0.31 -8.44
C THR A 134 -17.41 0.37 -8.19
N PHE A 135 -17.95 1.54 -7.83
CA PHE A 135 -19.40 1.75 -7.73
C PHE A 135 -20.16 1.54 -9.06
N LYS A 136 -19.49 1.63 -10.21
CA LYS A 136 -20.10 1.38 -11.53
C LYS A 136 -19.49 0.20 -12.29
N TRP A 137 -18.18 -0.03 -12.20
CA TRP A 137 -17.48 -1.02 -13.01
C TRP A 137 -16.64 -1.99 -12.18
N LYS A 138 -16.47 -3.23 -12.67
CA LYS A 138 -15.53 -4.18 -12.07
C LYS A 138 -14.13 -3.95 -12.66
N ILE A 139 -13.32 -3.17 -11.97
CA ILE A 139 -11.94 -2.85 -12.36
C ILE A 139 -10.91 -3.83 -11.79
N SER A 140 -9.74 -3.90 -12.42
CA SER A 140 -8.60 -4.72 -11.98
C SER A 140 -7.75 -3.95 -10.95
N LEU A 141 -7.88 -4.33 -9.67
CA LEU A 141 -7.05 -3.76 -8.61
C LEU A 141 -5.57 -4.14 -8.77
N HIS A 142 -5.27 -5.34 -9.28
CA HIS A 142 -3.89 -5.80 -9.54
C HIS A 142 -3.18 -4.90 -10.54
N SER A 143 -3.82 -4.64 -11.68
CA SER A 143 -3.25 -3.80 -12.73
C SER A 143 -3.08 -2.37 -12.24
N ALA A 144 -4.07 -1.81 -11.55
CA ALA A 144 -3.98 -0.46 -11.00
C ALA A 144 -2.83 -0.31 -10.00
N SER A 145 -2.67 -1.28 -9.08
CA SER A 145 -1.60 -1.22 -8.08
C SER A 145 -0.21 -1.36 -8.69
N ILE A 146 -0.01 -2.26 -9.66
CA ILE A 146 1.29 -2.40 -10.35
C ILE A 146 1.62 -1.14 -11.15
N SER A 147 0.65 -0.57 -11.88
CA SER A 147 0.85 0.69 -12.60
C SER A 147 1.14 1.85 -11.65
N GLY A 148 0.45 1.91 -10.50
CA GLY A 148 0.70 2.91 -9.46
C GLY A 148 2.10 2.79 -8.85
N LEU A 149 2.57 1.56 -8.60
CA LEU A 149 3.94 1.31 -8.17
C LEU A 149 4.95 1.81 -9.20
N ALA A 150 4.80 1.39 -10.46
CA ALA A 150 5.74 1.74 -11.52
C ALA A 150 5.79 3.26 -11.75
N GLY A 151 4.62 3.91 -11.94
CA GLY A 151 4.55 5.35 -12.15
C GLY A 151 5.01 6.16 -10.94
N GLY A 152 4.65 5.72 -9.73
CA GLY A 152 5.09 6.37 -8.50
C GLY A 152 6.60 6.28 -8.30
N MET A 153 7.21 5.11 -8.48
CA MET A 153 8.67 4.97 -8.35
C MET A 153 9.42 5.79 -9.40
N ILE A 154 8.92 5.89 -10.64
CA ILE A 154 9.52 6.77 -11.65
C ILE A 154 9.47 8.23 -11.17
N ALA A 155 8.33 8.68 -10.62
CA ALA A 155 8.21 10.03 -10.08
C ALA A 155 9.18 10.27 -8.92
N GLU A 156 9.29 9.33 -7.98
CA GLU A 156 10.24 9.42 -6.86
C GLU A 156 11.69 9.52 -7.35
N THR A 157 12.10 8.76 -8.36
CA THR A 157 13.47 8.87 -8.91
C THR A 157 13.79 10.22 -9.55
N LEU A 158 12.79 11.04 -9.87
CA LEU A 158 12.98 12.39 -10.43
C LEU A 158 13.05 13.46 -9.35
N VAL A 159 12.55 13.18 -8.14
CA VAL A 159 12.44 14.14 -7.02
C VAL A 159 13.44 13.85 -5.91
N ALA A 160 13.87 12.58 -5.78
CA ALA A 160 14.71 12.08 -4.70
C ALA A 160 16.22 12.22 -4.97
#